data_AF-A0A838YKA4-F1
#
_entry.id   AF-A0A838YKA4-F1
#
_cell.length_a   1.000
_cell.length_b   1.000
_cell.length_c   1.000
_cell.angle_alpha   90.00
_cell.angle_beta   90.00
_cell.angle_gamma   90.00
#
_symmetry.space_group_name_H-M   'P 1'
#
loop_
_entity.id
_entity.type
_entity.pdbx_description
1 polymer ?
#
loop_
_entity_poly.entity_id
_entity_poly.type
_entity_poly.pdbx_seq_one_letter_code
_entity_poly.pdbx_strand_id
1 'polypeptide(L)' 'MDDPTEINSVYWNEETKSWAHKLIQVEEYHGFEECQQCRRPMSHNIKTDGEFKVVYVECGCSRR' A
#
# COMPACT_ATOMS: atom_id res chain seq x y z
N MET A 1 8.86 -15.47 -6.56
CA MET A 1 8.54 -14.04 -6.79
C MET A 1 9.22 -13.32 -5.68
N ASP A 2 10.03 -12.32 -6.00
CA ASP A 2 10.73 -11.55 -4.98
C ASP A 2 9.73 -10.58 -4.32
N ASP A 3 9.94 -10.33 -3.04
CA ASP A 3 9.14 -9.37 -2.29
C ASP A 3 9.31 -7.95 -2.88
N PRO A 4 8.27 -7.11 -2.81
CA PRO A 4 8.36 -5.75 -3.34
C PRO A 4 9.35 -4.93 -2.52
N THR A 5 10.27 -4.23 -3.20
CA THR A 5 11.19 -3.27 -2.58
C THR A 5 10.57 -1.88 -2.46
N GLU A 6 9.51 -1.60 -3.23
CA GLU A 6 8.79 -0.33 -3.25
C GLU A 6 7.29 -0.56 -3.37
N ILE A 7 6.50 0.26 -2.66
CA ILE A 7 5.04 0.20 -2.68
C ILE A 7 4.47 1.59 -2.94
N ASN A 8 3.56 1.69 -3.92
CA ASN A 8 2.82 2.91 -4.19
C ASN A 8 1.61 3.03 -3.25
N SER A 9 1.84 3.55 -2.04
CA SER A 9 0.83 3.69 -1.00
C SER A 9 -0.15 4.81 -1.33
N VAL A 10 -1.43 4.60 -1.04
CA VAL A 10 -2.46 5.63 -1.05
C VAL A 10 -2.67 6.17 0.38
N TYR A 11 -2.88 7.48 0.52
CA TYR A 11 -3.19 8.13 1.78
C TYR A 11 -4.14 9.31 1.57
N TRP A 12 -4.87 9.68 2.62
CA TRP A 12 -5.72 10.87 2.60
C TRP A 12 -4.85 12.12 2.85
N ASN A 13 -4.80 13.03 1.88
CA ASN A 13 -4.13 14.31 2.03
C ASN A 13 -5.12 15.35 2.58
N GLU A 14 -4.88 15.79 3.81
CA GLU A 14 -5.72 16.77 4.51
C GLU A 14 -5.67 18.17 3.90
N GLU A 15 -4.56 18.57 3.27
CA GLU A 15 -4.41 19.90 2.68
C GLU A 15 -5.23 20.03 1.40
N THR A 16 -5.18 19.01 0.54
CA THR A 16 -5.88 19.01 -0.75
C THR A 16 -7.28 18.38 -0.65
N LYS A 17 -7.64 17.81 0.50
CA LYS A 17 -8.88 17.05 0.73
C LYS A 17 -9.11 15.99 -0.35
N SER A 18 -8.04 15.26 -0.69
CA SER A 18 -8.07 14.24 -1.73
C SER A 18 -7.17 13.06 -1.39
N TRP A 19 -7.43 11.92 -2.03
CA TRP A 19 -6.51 10.79 -2.00
C TRP A 19 -5.26 11.13 -2.81
N ALA A 20 -4.10 10.88 -2.23
CA ALA A 20 -2.80 11.06 -2.85
C ALA A 20 -1.97 9.78 -2.74
N HIS A 21 -0.91 9.72 -3.53
CA HIS A 21 -0.02 8.58 -3.60
C HIS A 21 1.37 8.96 -3.08
N LYS A 22 1.99 8.03 -2.36
CA LYS A 22 3.37 8.15 -1.88
C LYS A 22 4.08 6.83 -2.10
N LEU A 23 5.25 6.89 -2.73
CA LEU A 23 6.13 5.74 -2.85
C LEU A 23 6.81 5.47 -1.51
N ILE A 24 6.71 4.24 -1.03
CA ILE A 24 7.28 3.78 0.24
C ILE A 24 8.34 2.73 -0.07
N GLN A 25 9.53 2.89 0.50
CA GLN A 25 10.60 1.89 0.43
C GLN A 25 10.30 0.78 1.44
N VAL A 26 10.62 -0.46 1.10
CA VAL A 26 10.38 -1.62 1.96
C VAL A 26 11.71 -2.13 2.51
N GLU A 27 11.85 -2.13 3.83
CA GLU A 27 13.00 -2.75 4.51
C GLU A 27 12.76 -4.24 4.75
N GLU A 28 11.57 -4.60 5.22
CA GLU A 28 11.13 -6.00 5.43
C GLU A 28 9.67 -6.16 4.98
N TYR A 29 9.38 -7.27 4.28
CA TYR A 29 8.04 -7.56 3.76
C TYR A 29 7.38 -8.71 4.55
N HIS A 30 6.13 -8.51 4.96
CA HIS A 30 5.39 -9.48 5.79
C HIS A 30 4.06 -9.94 5.19
N GLY A 31 3.81 -9.59 3.92
CA GLY A 31 2.61 -10.00 3.19
C GLY A 31 1.61 -8.88 2.97
N PHE A 32 0.42 -9.27 2.55
CA PHE A 32 -0.63 -8.37 2.09
C PHE A 32 -2.02 -8.96 2.32
N GLU A 33 -3.01 -8.08 2.40
CA GLU A 33 -4.42 -8.46 2.36
C GLU A 33 -5.01 -8.16 0.99
N GLU A 34 -5.88 -9.04 0.50
CA GLU A 34 -6.46 -8.94 -0.83
C GLU A 34 -7.88 -8.37 -0.84
N CYS A 35 -8.19 -7.65 -1.91
CA CYS A 35 -9.56 -7.34 -2.27
C CYS A 35 -10.30 -8.64 -2.62
N GLN A 36 -11.42 -8.90 -1.96
CA GLN A 36 -12.23 -10.11 -2.20
C GLN A 36 -12.84 -10.17 -3.61
N GLN A 37 -12.95 -9.02 -4.30
CA GLN A 37 -13.54 -8.95 -5.64
C GLN A 37 -12.49 -9.11 -6.75
N CYS A 38 -11.39 -8.36 -6.71
CA CYS A 38 -10.38 -8.39 -7.78
C CYS A 38 -9.14 -9.24 -7.45
N ARG A 39 -9.03 -9.78 -6.22
CA ARG A 39 -7.87 -10.56 -5.75
C ARG A 39 -6.53 -9.83 -5.95
N ARG A 40 -6.55 -8.51 -5.82
CA ARG A 40 -5.35 -7.66 -5.83
C ARG A 40 -5.09 -7.15 -4.42
N PRO A 41 -3.83 -6.84 -4.07
CA PRO A 41 -3.50 -6.25 -2.77
C PRO A 41 -4.32 -5.00 -2.48
N MET A 42 -4.77 -4.87 -1.23
CA MET A 42 -5.45 -3.71 -0.65
C MET A 42 -4.58 -3.03 0.39
N SER A 43 -3.75 -3.82 1.07
CA SER A 43 -2.76 -3.34 2.02
C SER A 43 -1.56 -4.28 2.04
N HIS A 44 -0.43 -3.74 2.46
CA HIS A 44 0.78 -4.51 2.71
C HIS A 44 1.24 -4.28 4.15
N ASN A 45 1.74 -5.33 4.79
CA ASN A 45 2.39 -5.25 6.08
C ASN A 45 3.90 -5.21 5.85
N ILE A 46 4.53 -4.09 6.18
CA ILE A 46 5.95 -3.86 5.90
C ILE A 46 6.64 -3.22 7.10
N LYS A 47 7.96 -3.36 7.14
CA LYS A 47 8.82 -2.48 7.92
C LYS A 47 9.42 -1.41 7.02
N THR A 48 9.36 -0.16 7.46
CA THR A 48 10.05 0.96 6.84
C THR A 48 10.22 2.09 7.85
N ASP A 49 11.34 2.81 7.74
CA ASP A 49 11.78 3.77 8.74
C ASP A 49 12.01 3.12 10.12
N GLY A 50 12.42 1.84 10.13
CA GLY A 50 12.60 1.06 11.35
C GLY A 50 11.31 0.62 12.07
N GLU A 51 10.13 0.96 11.55
CA GLU A 51 8.83 0.65 12.17
C GLU A 51 7.97 -0.27 11.30
N PHE A 52 7.24 -1.17 11.95
CA PHE A 52 6.21 -1.99 11.30
C PHE A 52 4.95 -1.17 11.10
N LYS A 53 4.44 -1.13 9.87
CA LYS A 53 3.18 -0.45 9.56
C LYS A 53 2.46 -1.13 8.41
N VAL A 54 1.14 -0.97 8.44
CA VAL A 54 0.25 -1.34 7.36
C VAL A 54 0.14 -0.15 6.41
N VAL A 55 0.50 -0.35 5.15
CA VAL A 55 0.30 0.63 4.08
C VAL A 55 -0.85 0.19 3.19
N TYR A 56 -1.69 1.12 2.77
CA TYR A 56 -2.82 0.85 1.89
C TYR A 56 -2.45 1.17 0.45
N VAL A 57 -2.99 0.41 -0.50
CA VAL A 57 -2.81 0.67 -1.93
C VAL A 57 -4.17 0.88 -2.59
N GLU A 58 -4.17 1.61 -3.70
CA GLU A 58 -5.38 1.84 -4.46
C GLU A 58 -5.91 0.52 -5.04
N CYS A 59 -7.18 0.21 -4.75
CA CYS A 59 -7.81 -1.03 -5.21
C CYS A 59 -7.96 -1.03 -6.73
N GLY A 60 -7.73 -2.17 -7.39
CA GLY A 60 -8.03 -2.31 -8.81
C GLY A 60 -9.50 -2.07 -9.17
N CYS A 61 -10.42 -2.24 -8.22
CA CYS A 61 -11.84 -1.96 -8.40
C CYS A 61 -12.19 -0.47 -8.38
N SER A 62 -11.37 0.40 -7.75
CA SER A 62 -11.69 1.83 -7.64
C SER A 62 -11.38 2.63 -8.90
N ARG A 63 -10.73 2.01 -9.89
CA ARG A 63 -10.44 2.59 -11.21
C ARG A 63 -11.50 2.28 -12.27
N ARG A 64 -12.66 1.75 -11.88
CA ARG A 64 -13.77 1.41 -12.77
C ARG A 64 -14.86 2.46 -12.78
#